data_AF-A0A918S2F9-F1
#
_entry.id   AF-A0A918S2F9-F1
#
_cell.length_a   1.000
_cell.length_b   1.000
_cell.length_c   1.000
_cell.angle_alpha   90.00
_cell.angle_beta   90.00
_cell.angle_gamma   90.00
#
_symmetry.space_group_name_H-M   'P 1'
#
loop_
_entity.id
_entity.type
_entity.pdbx_description
1 polymer ?
#
loop_
_entity_poly.entity_id
_entity_poly.type
_entity_poly.pdbx_seq_one_letter_code
_entity_poly.pdbx_strand_id
1 'polypeptide(L)' 'MANDYRTEIDTLLDQVADRPEDMHELHAMIRERLNQMRATGMPLPEDLVALEAELDRAEREA' A
#
# COMPACT_ATOMS: atom_id res chain seq x y z
N MET A 1 14.75 -15.14 15.47
CA MET A 1 14.93 -14.20 14.34
C MET A 1 13.79 -14.40 13.36
N ALA A 2 12.65 -13.74 13.58
CA ALA A 2 11.45 -13.95 12.75
C ALA A 2 10.49 -12.74 12.75
N ASN A 3 10.98 -11.50 12.94
CA ASN A 3 10.07 -10.34 13.02
C ASN A 3 10.61 -9.04 12.37
N ASP A 4 11.65 -9.10 11.55
CA ASP A 4 12.25 -7.87 11.01
C ASP A 4 11.43 -7.25 9.86
N TYR A 5 10.71 -8.07 9.09
CA TYR A 5 9.99 -7.59 7.90
C TYR A 5 8.77 -6.72 8.21
N ARG A 6 8.09 -6.95 9.33
CA ARG A 6 6.88 -6.18 9.68
C ARG A 6 7.23 -4.76 10.11
N THR A 7 8.30 -4.62 10.88
CA THR A 7 8.81 -3.32 11.34
C THR A 7 9.32 -2.46 10.19
N GLU A 8 9.97 -3.09 9.19
CA GLU A 8 10.47 -2.38 8.01
C GLU A 8 9.31 -1.90 7.12
N ILE A 9 8.24 -2.69 7.00
CA ILE A 9 7.02 -2.31 6.30
C ILE A 9 6.26 -1.21 7.05
N ASP A 10 6.12 -1.30 8.37
CA ASP A 10 5.48 -0.28 9.21
C ASP A 10 6.22 1.07 9.11
N THR A 11 7.55 1.03 9.07
CA THR A 11 8.40 2.23 8.90
C THR A 11 8.27 2.86 7.50
N LEU A 12 8.04 2.04 6.48
CA LEU A 12 7.75 2.50 5.12
C LEU A 12 6.35 3.13 5.02
N LEU A 13 5.37 2.57 5.72
CA LEU A 13 4.00 3.10 5.78
C LEU A 13 3.93 4.45 6.51
N ASP A 14 4.66 4.61 7.61
CA ASP A 14 4.73 5.88 8.35
C ASP A 14 5.33 7.02 7.50
N GLN A 15 6.29 6.70 6.62
CA GLN A 15 6.89 7.69 5.72
C GLN A 15 5.97 8.09 4.55
N VAL A 16 5.02 7.24 4.18
CA VAL A 16 4.03 7.50 3.12
C VAL A 16 2.88 8.38 3.65
N ALA A 17 2.59 8.33 4.95
CA ALA A 17 1.56 9.17 5.59
C ALA A 17 1.89 10.68 5.56
N ASP A 18 3.16 11.05 5.39
CA ASP A 18 3.64 12.43 5.58
C ASP A 18 3.44 13.33 4.35
N ARG A 19 3.04 12.80 3.18
CA ARG A 19 2.83 13.59 1.94
C ARG A 19 1.61 13.17 1.12
N PRO A 20 0.44 13.81 1.32
CA PRO A 20 -0.79 13.53 0.58
C PRO A 20 -0.85 14.14 -0.83
N GLU A 21 0.12 14.93 -1.27
CA GLU A 21 0.06 15.63 -2.58
C GLU A 21 0.11 14.67 -3.78
N ASP A 22 0.66 13.47 -3.61
CA ASP A 22 0.78 12.43 -4.66
C ASP A 22 -0.11 11.20 -4.40
N MET A 23 -1.21 11.33 -3.62
CA MET A 23 -2.09 10.20 -3.27
C MET A 23 -2.56 9.39 -4.50
N HIS A 24 -2.89 10.06 -5.60
CA HIS A 24 -3.28 9.40 -6.86
C HIS A 24 -2.14 8.60 -7.50
N GLU A 25 -0.90 9.13 -7.47
CA GLU A 25 0.27 8.46 -8.04
C GLU A 25 0.66 7.25 -7.18
N LEU A 26 0.59 7.41 -5.86
CA LEU A 26 0.79 6.35 -4.88
C LEU A 26 -0.25 5.23 -5.03
N HIS A 27 -1.53 5.57 -5.18
CA HIS A 27 -2.61 4.61 -5.39
C HIS A 27 -2.38 3.80 -6.68
N ALA A 28 -1.97 4.46 -7.77
CA ALA A 28 -1.62 3.79 -9.02
C ALA A 28 -0.46 2.81 -8.85
N MET A 29 0.61 3.20 -8.14
CA MET A 29 1.75 2.34 -7.86
C MET A 29 1.38 1.12 -7.01
N ILE A 30 0.59 1.29 -5.95
CA ILE A 30 0.13 0.20 -5.08
C ILE A 30 -0.72 -0.79 -5.87
N ARG A 31 -1.67 -0.29 -6.65
CA ARG A 31 -2.55 -1.11 -7.47
C ARG A 31 -1.78 -1.92 -8.51
N GLU A 32 -0.77 -1.32 -9.14
CA GLU A 32 0.10 -2.01 -10.09
C GLU A 32 0.92 -3.11 -9.42
N ARG A 33 1.48 -2.83 -8.24
CA ARG A 33 2.23 -3.82 -7.46
C ARG A 33 1.36 -4.99 -6.99
N LEU A 34 0.15 -4.70 -6.50
CA LEU A 34 -0.84 -5.72 -6.12
C LEU A 34 -1.25 -6.57 -7.33
N ASN A 35 -1.44 -5.98 -8.50
CA ASN A 35 -1.74 -6.71 -9.73
C ASN A 35 -0.59 -7.63 -10.16
N GLN A 36 0.67 -7.20 -10.04
CA GLN A 36 1.83 -8.06 -10.28
C GLN A 36 1.88 -9.24 -9.29
N MET A 37 1.58 -9.01 -8.01
CA MET A 37 1.53 -10.07 -7.00
C MET A 37 0.39 -11.06 -7.28
N ARG A 38 -0.80 -10.57 -7.65
CA ARG A 38 -1.91 -11.40 -8.14
C ARG A 38 -1.52 -12.24 -9.35
N ALA A 39 -0.86 -11.62 -10.33
CA ALA A 39 -0.45 -12.27 -11.58
C ALA A 39 0.62 -13.35 -11.36
N THR A 40 1.48 -13.17 -10.35
CA THR A 40 2.50 -14.17 -9.96
C THR A 40 1.95 -15.25 -9.01
N GLY A 41 0.66 -15.16 -8.63
CA GLY A 41 0.02 -16.12 -7.72
C GLY A 41 0.46 -15.98 -6.26
N MET A 42 1.11 -14.88 -5.89
CA MET A 42 1.49 -14.60 -4.51
C MET A 42 0.29 -14.08 -3.71
N PRO A 43 0.14 -14.49 -2.44
CA PRO A 43 -0.90 -13.91 -1.57
C PRO A 43 -0.63 -12.41 -1.38
N LEU A 44 -1.69 -11.62 -1.49
CA LEU A 44 -1.62 -10.18 -1.30
C LEU A 44 -1.53 -9.88 0.21
N PRO A 45 -0.62 -9.00 0.65
CA PRO A 45 -0.59 -8.55 2.03
C PRO A 45 -1.86 -7.79 2.37
N GLU A 46 -2.52 -8.15 3.47
CA GLU A 46 -3.72 -7.45 3.96
C GLU A 46 -3.45 -5.97 4.19
N ASP A 47 -2.26 -5.63 4.67
CA ASP A 47 -1.85 -4.25 4.93
C ASP A 47 -1.85 -3.38 3.65
N LEU A 48 -1.43 -3.94 2.50
CA LEU A 48 -1.45 -3.22 1.22
C LEU A 48 -2.85 -3.13 0.62
N VAL A 49 -3.69 -4.14 0.83
CA VAL A 49 -5.11 -4.12 0.41
C VAL A 49 -5.90 -3.11 1.25
N ALA A 50 -5.61 -3.02 2.55
CA ALA A 50 -6.18 -2.02 3.43
C ALA A 50 -5.76 -0.61 3.00
N LEU A 51 -4.48 -0.41 2.65
CA LEU A 51 -4.01 0.87 2.13
C LEU A 51 -4.67 1.25 0.80
N GLU A 52 -4.83 0.33 -0.15
CA GLU A 52 -5.60 0.58 -1.39
C GLU A 52 -7.03 1.04 -1.07
N ALA A 53 -7.70 0.37 -0.13
CA ALA A 53 -9.07 0.69 0.25
C ALA A 53 -9.20 2.07 0.94
N GLU A 54 -8.23 2.45 1.77
CA GLU A 54 -8.18 3.77 2.40
C GLU A 54 -7.90 4.87 1.36
N LEU A 55 -7.02 4.62 0.38
CA LEU A 55 -6.75 5.54 -0.73
C LEU A 55 -7.96 5.71 -1.65
N ASP A 56 -8.64 4.62 -2.02
CA ASP A 56 -9.88 4.67 -2.82
C ASP A 56 -11.00 5.39 -2.08
N ARG A 57 -11.05 5.31 -0.74
CA ARG A 57 -11.97 6.11 0.07
C ARG A 57 -11.58 7.58 0.04
N ALA A 58 -10.31 7.91 0.26
CA ALA A 58 -9.82 9.29 0.24
C ALA A 58 -10.05 9.97 -1.13
N GLU A 59 -9.84 9.26 -2.25
CA GLU A 59 -10.11 9.76 -3.60
C GLU A 59 -11.61 10.01 -3.86
N ARG A 60 -12.50 9.23 -3.25
CA ARG A 60 -13.97 9.42 -3.39
C ARG A 60 -14.50 10.54 -2.51
N GLU A 61 -13.79 10.88 -1.45
CA GLU A 61 -14.15 11.94 -0.50
C GLU A 61 -13.49 13.29 -0.82
N ALA A 62 -12.53 13.33 -1.75
CA ALA A 62 -11.88 14.53 -2.29
C ALA A 62 -12.70 15.22 -3.39
#